data_AF-A0A7V9SAD6-F1
#
_entry.id   AF-A0A7V9SAD6-F1
#
_cell.length_a   1.000
_cell.length_b   1.000
_cell.length_c   1.000
_cell.angle_alpha   90.00
_cell.angle_beta   90.00
_cell.angle_gamma   90.00
#
_symmetry.space_group_name_H-M   'P 1'
#
loop_
_entity.id
_entity.type
_entity.pdbx_description
1 polymer ?
#
loop_
_entity_poly.entity_id
_entity_poly.type
_entity_poly.pdbx_seq_one_letter_code
_entity_poly.pdbx_strand_id
1 'polypeptide(L)'
;MSIVLSKDWGRVCTSRIGVAQLTQMAFEGRDIRSLWHELMEGATDDVAGSGTGMDLSVISQLLGDQPTGLAIQKDMLALQRLYRSPCATDRPGLRVLALAAVMDIGGNTPLEFLLQGSDMELATFYVVPGMPLPDPMPDHDVAIVVAPDGDAARASMLAIEALASIWPRPILNLPANIGLLDRDRLYQRLNGIAGLEIPATARVTTNQLHDLISNGLSLRDVLADGAFPIIIRPVGSHAGFGLAKVADCQALKNYLAARDEAEFFISRFVDYSSADGNFRKYRIVIIDGRPFACHMAIAEEWKVWYLNADMALSVPHRTEEAMFMLQFDQEFAVRHSSALKEMAFRIGLDYVAIDCAESRNGALLVFEADNAAIVHDMDPPSVYPYKPAQMQKIFKAVQAMLARRAGQWQVDAA
;
A
#
# COMPACT_ATOMS: atom_id res chain seq x y z
N MET A 1 -15.96 13.27 -24.51
CA MET A 1 -15.67 12.04 -25.28
C MET A 1 -16.19 10.89 -24.45
N SER A 2 -17.06 10.02 -24.98
CA SER A 2 -17.62 8.91 -24.21
C SER A 2 -16.67 7.71 -24.25
N ILE A 3 -16.34 7.12 -23.10
CA ILE A 3 -15.53 5.90 -23.03
C ILE A 3 -16.37 4.72 -23.52
N VAL A 4 -15.90 4.02 -24.55
CA VAL A 4 -16.56 2.82 -25.09
C VAL A 4 -16.13 1.60 -24.27
N LEU A 5 -17.11 0.79 -23.87
CA LEU A 5 -16.89 -0.42 -23.08
C LEU A 5 -17.13 -1.69 -23.91
N SER A 6 -16.28 -2.70 -23.74
CA SER A 6 -16.38 -4.02 -24.35
C SER A 6 -16.64 -5.10 -23.31
N LYS A 7 -17.69 -5.91 -23.51
CA LYS A 7 -17.96 -7.09 -22.66
C LYS A 7 -16.98 -8.24 -22.88
N ASP A 8 -16.29 -8.25 -24.02
CA ASP A 8 -15.33 -9.28 -24.38
C ASP A 8 -13.95 -8.93 -23.84
N TRP A 9 -13.71 -9.32 -22.58
CA TRP A 9 -12.42 -9.13 -21.89
C TRP A 9 -11.28 -9.89 -22.56
N GLY A 10 -11.54 -11.05 -23.15
CA GLY A 10 -10.50 -11.86 -23.80
C GLY A 10 -9.92 -11.17 -25.05
N ARG A 11 -10.69 -10.27 -25.67
CA ARG A 11 -10.24 -9.46 -26.81
C ARG A 11 -9.47 -8.20 -26.40
N VAL A 12 -9.84 -7.56 -25.29
CA VAL A 12 -9.30 -6.24 -24.89
C VAL A 12 -8.23 -6.30 -23.81
N CYS A 13 -8.18 -7.39 -23.04
CA CYS A 13 -7.18 -7.62 -22.02
C CYS A 13 -6.32 -8.83 -22.39
N THR A 14 -5.01 -8.74 -22.17
CA THR A 14 -4.11 -9.90 -22.33
C THR A 14 -4.04 -10.66 -21.01
N SER A 15 -4.24 -11.97 -21.04
CA SER A 15 -4.14 -12.85 -19.86
C SER A 15 -2.69 -12.96 -19.38
N ARG A 16 -2.50 -13.16 -18.08
CA ARG A 16 -1.20 -13.41 -17.43
C ARG A 16 -1.35 -14.41 -16.28
N ILE A 17 -0.23 -14.95 -15.79
CA ILE A 17 -0.15 -15.72 -14.55
C ILE A 17 -0.47 -14.81 -13.36
N GLY A 18 0.09 -13.59 -13.37
CA GLY A 18 -0.25 -12.54 -12.41
C GLY A 18 0.67 -12.50 -11.19
N VAL A 19 0.68 -11.32 -10.57
CA VAL A 19 1.52 -10.99 -9.43
C VAL A 19 1.26 -11.94 -8.26
N ALA A 20 0.00 -12.26 -7.95
CA ALA A 20 -0.32 -13.05 -6.78
C ALA A 20 0.22 -14.48 -6.86
N GLN A 21 -0.02 -15.15 -7.99
CA GLN A 21 0.45 -16.53 -8.19
C GLN A 21 1.98 -16.59 -8.25
N LEU A 22 2.63 -15.69 -9.00
CA LEU A 22 4.09 -15.66 -9.11
C LEU A 22 4.76 -15.36 -7.76
N THR A 23 4.21 -14.42 -6.98
CA THR A 23 4.72 -14.12 -5.64
C THR A 23 4.52 -15.31 -4.70
N GLN A 24 3.37 -15.98 -4.75
CA GLN A 24 3.12 -17.18 -3.96
C GLN A 24 4.12 -18.31 -4.30
N MET A 25 4.39 -18.55 -5.58
CA MET A 25 5.41 -19.52 -6.01
C MET A 25 6.79 -19.18 -5.43
N ALA A 26 7.17 -17.90 -5.46
CA ALA A 26 8.42 -17.43 -4.88
C ALA A 26 8.49 -17.66 -3.36
N PHE A 27 7.41 -17.31 -2.63
CA PHE A 27 7.31 -17.50 -1.18
C PHE A 27 7.35 -18.97 -0.76
N GLU A 28 6.76 -19.86 -1.56
CA GLU A 28 6.78 -21.31 -1.34
C GLU A 28 8.13 -21.95 -1.73
N GLY A 29 9.10 -21.17 -2.20
CA GLY A 29 10.42 -21.66 -2.61
C GLY A 29 10.41 -22.46 -3.90
N ARG A 30 9.39 -22.30 -4.76
CA ARG A 30 9.36 -22.92 -6.08
C ARG A 30 10.40 -22.25 -6.99
N ASP A 31 10.92 -23.01 -7.95
CA ASP A 31 11.94 -22.51 -8.88
C ASP A 31 11.33 -21.60 -9.96
N ILE A 32 11.09 -20.35 -9.59
CA ILE A 32 10.60 -19.31 -10.51
C ILE A 32 11.65 -18.91 -11.56
N ARG A 33 12.94 -19.25 -11.37
CA ARG A 33 13.98 -18.99 -12.37
C ARG A 33 13.83 -19.93 -13.56
N SER A 34 13.53 -21.21 -13.32
CA SER A 34 13.21 -22.15 -14.40
C SER A 34 11.95 -21.72 -15.16
N LEU A 35 10.90 -21.29 -14.44
CA LEU A 35 9.70 -20.72 -15.05
C LEU A 35 10.03 -19.51 -15.93
N TRP A 36 10.92 -18.61 -15.50
CA TRP A 36 11.35 -17.47 -16.30
C TRP A 36 11.93 -17.90 -17.66
N HIS A 37 12.80 -18.91 -17.68
CA HIS A 37 13.40 -19.41 -18.92
C HIS A 37 12.34 -20.04 -19.84
N GLU A 38 11.43 -20.83 -19.30
CA GLU A 38 10.32 -21.43 -20.05
C GLU A 38 9.43 -20.35 -20.70
N LEU A 39 9.07 -19.31 -19.93
CA LEU A 39 8.28 -18.20 -20.44
C LEU A 39 9.02 -17.39 -21.50
N MET A 40 10.33 -17.18 -21.36
CA MET A 40 11.15 -16.50 -22.36
C MET A 40 11.21 -17.26 -23.69
N GLU A 41 11.30 -18.60 -23.67
CA GLU A 41 11.34 -19.42 -24.89
C GLU A 41 10.05 -19.31 -25.72
N GLY A 42 8.92 -19.11 -25.05
CA GLY A 42 7.60 -18.96 -25.68
C GLY A 42 7.13 -17.52 -25.88
N ALA A 43 7.90 -16.51 -25.44
CA ALA A 43 7.49 -15.12 -25.51
C ALA A 43 7.51 -14.59 -26.95
N THR A 44 6.49 -13.79 -27.29
CA THR A 44 6.40 -13.07 -28.57
C THR A 44 6.36 -11.56 -28.33
N ASP A 45 7.00 -10.80 -29.20
CA ASP A 45 7.04 -9.32 -29.14
C ASP A 45 5.78 -8.69 -29.75
N ASP A 46 4.59 -9.16 -29.33
CA ASP A 46 3.30 -8.69 -29.79
C ASP A 46 2.27 -8.60 -28.65
N VAL A 47 1.06 -8.13 -28.96
CA VAL A 47 -0.01 -7.95 -27.95
C VAL A 47 -0.38 -9.28 -27.28
N ALA A 48 -0.31 -10.40 -28.02
CA ALA A 48 -0.61 -11.72 -27.49
C ALA A 48 0.45 -12.19 -26.47
N GLY A 49 1.73 -11.96 -26.77
CA GLY A 49 2.85 -12.29 -25.88
C GLY A 49 3.04 -11.30 -24.72
N SER A 50 2.41 -10.12 -24.76
CA SER A 50 2.60 -9.08 -23.75
C SER A 50 2.25 -9.50 -22.32
N GLY A 51 1.33 -10.46 -22.14
CA GLY A 51 1.00 -11.03 -20.83
C GLY A 51 2.16 -11.83 -20.24
N THR A 52 2.75 -12.71 -21.04
CA THR A 52 3.98 -13.44 -20.70
C THR A 52 5.13 -12.49 -20.39
N GLY A 53 5.30 -11.43 -21.20
CA GLY A 53 6.30 -10.39 -20.91
C GLY A 53 6.09 -9.69 -19.57
N MET A 54 4.84 -9.41 -19.19
CA MET A 54 4.55 -8.86 -17.85
C MET A 54 4.87 -9.85 -16.72
N ASP A 55 4.63 -11.15 -16.92
CA ASP A 55 5.01 -12.18 -15.95
C ASP A 55 6.53 -12.31 -15.82
N LEU A 56 7.27 -12.21 -16.94
CA LEU A 56 8.73 -12.16 -16.97
C LEU A 56 9.27 -10.94 -16.19
N SER A 57 8.64 -9.78 -16.38
CA SER A 57 8.96 -8.57 -15.61
C SER A 57 8.79 -8.78 -14.10
N VAL A 58 7.69 -9.41 -13.69
CA VAL A 58 7.39 -9.73 -12.28
C VAL A 58 8.44 -10.70 -11.72
N ILE A 59 8.73 -11.79 -12.42
CA ILE A 59 9.70 -12.79 -11.97
C ILE A 59 11.11 -12.20 -11.88
N SER A 60 11.55 -11.39 -12.86
CA SER A 60 12.85 -10.71 -12.80
C SER A 60 13.00 -9.87 -11.53
N GLN A 61 11.95 -9.10 -11.18
CA GLN A 61 11.96 -8.28 -9.96
C GLN A 61 11.94 -9.14 -8.69
N LEU A 62 11.16 -10.23 -8.64
CA LEU A 62 11.16 -11.18 -7.52
C LEU A 62 12.52 -11.86 -7.33
N LEU A 63 13.28 -12.06 -8.41
CA LEU A 63 14.65 -12.58 -8.38
C LEU A 63 15.71 -11.52 -8.03
N GLY A 64 15.32 -10.27 -7.77
CA GLY A 64 16.20 -9.17 -7.40
C GLY A 64 16.80 -8.39 -8.58
N ASP A 65 16.42 -8.70 -9.83
CA ASP A 65 16.84 -7.96 -11.02
C ASP A 65 15.78 -6.94 -11.44
N GLN A 66 15.66 -5.89 -10.62
CA GLN A 66 14.71 -4.81 -10.83
C GLN A 66 14.92 -4.06 -12.17
N PRO A 67 16.16 -3.70 -12.57
CA PRO A 67 16.38 -2.99 -13.84
C PRO A 67 15.87 -3.77 -15.06
N THR A 68 16.18 -5.07 -15.15
CA THR A 68 15.67 -5.92 -16.25
C THR A 68 14.17 -6.01 -16.21
N GLY A 69 13.58 -6.25 -15.03
CA GLY A 69 12.13 -6.35 -14.90
C GLY A 69 11.40 -5.07 -15.32
N LEU A 70 11.92 -3.89 -14.95
CA LEU A 70 11.34 -2.60 -15.36
C LEU A 70 11.52 -2.31 -16.86
N ALA A 71 12.63 -2.75 -17.47
CA ALA A 71 12.83 -2.63 -18.91
C ALA A 71 11.79 -3.46 -19.68
N ILE A 72 11.61 -4.73 -19.31
CA ILE A 72 10.58 -5.60 -19.91
C ILE A 72 9.19 -4.99 -19.71
N GLN A 73 8.86 -4.52 -18.49
CA GLN A 73 7.57 -3.87 -18.22
C GLN A 73 7.31 -2.72 -19.19
N LYS A 74 8.29 -1.84 -19.37
CA LYS A 74 8.17 -0.67 -20.25
C LYS A 74 7.85 -1.08 -21.68
N ASP A 75 8.53 -2.09 -22.21
CA ASP A 75 8.31 -2.58 -23.57
C ASP A 75 6.92 -3.21 -23.73
N MET A 76 6.49 -3.99 -22.73
CA MET A 76 5.14 -4.58 -22.75
C MET A 76 4.04 -3.54 -22.66
N LEU A 77 4.24 -2.49 -21.84
CA LEU A 77 3.30 -1.37 -21.72
C LEU A 77 3.20 -0.49 -22.97
N ALA A 78 4.20 -0.56 -23.87
CA ALA A 78 4.11 0.06 -25.19
C ALA A 78 3.19 -0.73 -26.15
N LEU A 79 3.04 -2.04 -25.93
CA LEU A 79 2.19 -2.94 -26.74
C LEU A 79 0.76 -3.01 -26.20
N GLN A 80 0.61 -3.20 -24.88
CA GLN A 80 -0.66 -3.45 -24.22
C GLN A 80 -0.64 -2.83 -22.81
N ARG A 81 -1.77 -2.30 -22.35
CA ARG A 81 -1.88 -1.69 -21.00
C ARG A 81 -2.96 -2.32 -20.12
N LEU A 82 -3.71 -3.27 -20.67
CA LEU A 82 -4.80 -3.98 -20.01
C LEU A 82 -4.43 -5.45 -19.84
N TYR A 83 -4.26 -5.88 -18.59
CA TYR A 83 -3.91 -7.26 -18.25
C TYR A 83 -4.97 -7.90 -17.37
N ARG A 84 -5.41 -9.09 -17.74
CA ARG A 84 -6.40 -9.87 -17.02
C ARG A 84 -5.71 -10.87 -16.09
N SER A 85 -6.06 -10.84 -14.81
CA SER A 85 -5.56 -11.78 -13.81
C SER A 85 -6.38 -13.09 -13.84
N PRO A 86 -5.84 -14.21 -13.31
CA PRO A 86 -6.59 -15.45 -13.17
C PRO A 86 -7.84 -15.25 -12.29
N CYS A 87 -8.96 -15.87 -12.67
CA CYS A 87 -10.20 -15.91 -11.90
C CYS A 87 -10.53 -17.36 -11.54
N ALA A 88 -11.13 -17.60 -10.38
CA ALA A 88 -11.47 -18.95 -9.92
C ALA A 88 -12.68 -19.56 -10.64
N THR A 89 -13.39 -18.77 -11.45
CA THR A 89 -14.61 -19.15 -12.18
C THR A 89 -14.57 -18.64 -13.62
N ASP A 90 -15.17 -19.40 -14.53
CA ASP A 90 -15.39 -18.98 -15.92
C ASP A 90 -16.56 -17.99 -16.08
N ARG A 91 -17.40 -17.86 -15.04
CA ARG A 91 -18.56 -16.96 -15.00
C ARG A 91 -18.45 -16.07 -13.76
N PRO A 92 -17.76 -14.94 -13.86
CA PRO A 92 -17.56 -14.05 -12.72
C PRO A 92 -18.86 -13.33 -12.35
N GLY A 93 -19.06 -13.17 -11.04
CA GLY A 93 -20.19 -12.43 -10.48
C GLY A 93 -19.99 -10.91 -10.46
N LEU A 94 -18.73 -10.46 -10.52
CA LEU A 94 -18.34 -9.05 -10.52
C LEU A 94 -17.05 -8.86 -11.34
N ARG A 95 -16.97 -7.76 -12.09
CA ARG A 95 -15.78 -7.35 -12.83
C ARG A 95 -15.17 -6.09 -12.23
N VAL A 96 -13.90 -6.18 -11.85
CA VAL A 96 -13.14 -5.12 -11.18
C VAL A 96 -12.01 -4.63 -12.06
N LEU A 97 -11.86 -3.32 -12.18
CA LEU A 97 -10.77 -2.70 -12.92
C LEU A 97 -9.83 -1.93 -11.97
N ALA A 98 -8.61 -2.42 -11.81
CA ALA A 98 -7.57 -1.72 -11.07
C ALA A 98 -6.90 -0.66 -11.94
N LEU A 99 -6.90 0.61 -11.49
CA LEU A 99 -6.18 1.71 -12.12
C LEU A 99 -4.81 1.84 -11.46
N ALA A 100 -3.77 1.38 -12.15
CA ALA A 100 -2.41 1.26 -11.64
C ALA A 100 -1.48 2.31 -12.25
N ALA A 101 -0.47 2.72 -11.49
CA ALA A 101 0.67 3.47 -12.00
C ALA A 101 1.72 2.51 -12.56
N VAL A 102 2.54 3.01 -13.50
CA VAL A 102 3.73 2.29 -13.97
C VAL A 102 4.81 2.38 -12.89
N MET A 103 5.08 1.27 -12.22
CA MET A 103 6.06 1.20 -11.15
C MET A 103 6.50 -0.26 -10.92
N ASP A 104 7.42 -0.44 -9.97
CA ASP A 104 7.90 -1.75 -9.58
C ASP A 104 6.83 -2.65 -8.96
N ILE A 105 7.17 -3.93 -8.84
CA ILE A 105 6.37 -4.91 -8.14
C ILE A 105 6.23 -4.50 -6.66
N GLY A 106 4.99 -4.53 -6.16
CA GLY A 106 4.68 -4.11 -4.79
C GLY A 106 4.44 -2.61 -4.62
N GLY A 107 4.67 -1.80 -5.67
CA GLY A 107 4.38 -0.38 -5.64
C GLY A 107 2.88 -0.06 -5.70
N ASN A 108 2.11 -0.79 -6.51
CA ASN A 108 0.64 -0.70 -6.52
C ASN A 108 0.05 -1.69 -5.51
N THR A 109 -1.15 -1.38 -4.99
CA THR A 109 -1.96 -2.31 -4.20
C THR A 109 -2.17 -3.61 -4.98
N PRO A 110 -1.65 -4.76 -4.51
CA PRO A 110 -1.78 -6.03 -5.21
C PRO A 110 -3.18 -6.63 -5.00
N LEU A 111 -4.18 -6.07 -5.68
CA LEU A 111 -5.59 -6.47 -5.53
C LEU A 111 -5.83 -7.95 -5.85
N GLU A 112 -4.97 -8.57 -6.65
CA GLU A 112 -4.98 -10.02 -6.91
C GLU A 112 -4.93 -10.86 -5.62
N PHE A 113 -4.16 -10.46 -4.60
CA PHE A 113 -4.14 -11.17 -3.31
C PHE A 113 -5.50 -11.10 -2.60
N LEU A 114 -6.18 -9.95 -2.68
CA LEU A 114 -7.44 -9.71 -1.97
C LEU A 114 -8.65 -10.40 -2.65
N LEU A 115 -8.51 -10.74 -3.93
CA LEU A 115 -9.56 -11.37 -4.75
C LEU A 115 -9.30 -12.85 -5.02
N GLN A 116 -8.19 -13.41 -4.52
CA GLN A 116 -7.84 -14.81 -4.76
C GLN A 116 -8.94 -15.77 -4.28
N GLY A 117 -9.33 -16.70 -5.15
CA GLY A 117 -10.38 -17.70 -4.86
C GLY A 117 -11.81 -17.16 -4.88
N SER A 118 -12.03 -15.87 -5.15
CA SER A 118 -13.36 -15.30 -5.32
C SER A 118 -13.92 -15.51 -6.72
N ASP A 119 -15.21 -15.21 -6.90
CA ASP A 119 -15.89 -15.15 -8.19
C ASP A 119 -15.74 -13.78 -8.89
N MET A 120 -14.81 -12.95 -8.42
CA MET A 120 -14.52 -11.64 -9.01
C MET A 120 -13.42 -11.74 -10.05
N GLU A 121 -13.65 -11.14 -11.21
CA GLU A 121 -12.69 -11.06 -12.29
C GLU A 121 -11.94 -9.72 -12.23
N LEU A 122 -10.62 -9.76 -12.31
CA LEU A 122 -9.77 -8.57 -12.21
C LEU A 122 -9.04 -8.30 -13.53
N ALA A 123 -9.12 -7.06 -13.99
CA ALA A 123 -8.20 -6.50 -14.96
C ALA A 123 -7.41 -5.35 -14.33
N THR A 124 -6.14 -5.23 -14.68
CA THR A 124 -5.29 -4.09 -14.31
C THR A 124 -5.06 -3.23 -15.55
N PHE A 125 -5.43 -1.96 -15.46
CA PHE A 125 -5.09 -0.94 -16.43
C PHE A 125 -3.91 -0.11 -15.90
N TYR A 126 -2.77 -0.22 -16.57
CA TYR A 126 -1.61 0.62 -16.28
C TYR A 126 -1.74 1.96 -17.01
N VAL A 127 -1.92 3.03 -16.23
CA VAL A 127 -2.08 4.39 -16.76
C VAL A 127 -0.71 4.96 -17.08
N VAL A 128 -0.34 4.92 -18.36
CA VAL A 128 0.89 5.51 -18.88
C VAL A 128 0.63 6.99 -19.24
N PRO A 129 1.32 7.96 -18.60
CA PRO A 129 1.12 9.38 -18.87
C PRO A 129 1.33 9.74 -20.35
N GLY A 130 0.44 10.56 -20.90
CA GLY A 130 0.50 11.03 -22.29
C GLY A 130 -0.01 10.04 -23.35
N MET A 131 -0.31 8.80 -22.97
CA MET A 131 -0.90 7.81 -23.88
C MET A 131 -2.44 7.90 -23.84
N PRO A 132 -3.14 7.77 -24.98
CA PRO A 132 -4.61 7.78 -25.01
C PRO A 132 -5.19 6.61 -24.23
N LEU A 133 -6.47 6.65 -23.84
CA LEU A 133 -7.14 5.46 -23.30
C LEU A 133 -7.16 4.34 -24.35
N PRO A 134 -7.00 3.07 -23.94
CA PRO A 134 -7.40 1.95 -24.78
C PRO A 134 -8.86 2.11 -25.23
N ASP A 135 -9.15 1.83 -26.49
CA ASP A 135 -10.48 1.90 -27.07
C ASP A 135 -10.77 0.61 -27.86
N PRO A 136 -11.73 -0.23 -27.41
CA PRO A 136 -12.58 -0.06 -26.22
C PRO A 136 -11.86 -0.42 -24.90
N MET A 137 -12.38 0.11 -23.79
CA MET A 137 -12.04 -0.33 -22.43
C MET A 137 -12.84 -1.59 -22.05
N PRO A 138 -12.37 -2.42 -21.10
CA PRO A 138 -13.16 -3.55 -20.59
C PRO A 138 -14.39 -3.05 -19.82
N ASP A 139 -15.57 -3.59 -20.14
CA ASP A 139 -16.80 -3.35 -19.38
C ASP A 139 -16.64 -3.96 -17.99
N HIS A 140 -16.75 -3.15 -16.94
CA HIS A 140 -16.51 -3.49 -15.55
C HIS A 140 -17.60 -2.89 -14.66
N ASP A 141 -17.76 -3.42 -13.46
CA ASP A 141 -18.78 -2.97 -12.51
C ASP A 141 -18.26 -1.88 -11.57
N VAL A 142 -16.97 -1.95 -11.20
CA VAL A 142 -16.30 -1.00 -10.31
C VAL A 142 -14.82 -0.87 -10.67
N ALA A 143 -14.30 0.34 -10.62
CA ALA A 143 -12.88 0.62 -10.72
C ALA A 143 -12.31 1.02 -9.35
N ILE A 144 -11.02 0.76 -9.11
CA ILE A 144 -10.32 1.18 -7.90
C ILE A 144 -8.92 1.65 -8.25
N VAL A 145 -8.53 2.80 -7.70
CA VAL A 145 -7.15 3.28 -7.83
C VAL A 145 -6.26 2.51 -6.87
N VAL A 146 -5.32 1.76 -7.44
CA VAL A 146 -4.35 0.95 -6.68
C VAL A 146 -2.97 1.61 -6.62
N ALA A 147 -2.76 2.66 -7.41
CA ALA A 147 -1.56 3.48 -7.37
C ALA A 147 -1.43 4.24 -6.05
N PRO A 148 -0.23 4.31 -5.45
CA PRO A 148 -0.01 5.09 -4.24
C PRO A 148 0.13 6.59 -4.55
N ASP A 149 0.14 7.41 -3.51
CA ASP A 149 0.71 8.76 -3.60
C ASP A 149 2.24 8.71 -3.68
N GLY A 150 2.85 9.74 -4.25
CA GLY A 150 4.30 9.90 -4.29
C GLY A 150 4.84 10.24 -5.67
N ASP A 151 6.09 10.69 -5.70
CA ASP A 151 6.71 11.26 -6.90
C ASP A 151 6.75 10.29 -8.08
N ALA A 152 6.98 9.00 -7.83
CA ALA A 152 7.02 7.95 -8.86
C ALA A 152 5.65 7.75 -9.54
N ALA A 153 4.55 7.84 -8.78
CA ALA A 153 3.20 7.63 -9.29
C ALA A 153 2.50 8.92 -9.75
N ARG A 154 3.03 10.10 -9.39
CA ARG A 154 2.40 11.41 -9.56
C ARG A 154 1.84 11.67 -10.96
N ALA A 155 2.60 11.36 -12.01
CA ALA A 155 2.15 11.59 -13.38
C ALA A 155 0.96 10.69 -13.76
N SER A 156 0.98 9.43 -13.32
CA SER A 156 -0.12 8.48 -13.50
C SER A 156 -1.35 8.89 -12.69
N MET A 157 -1.15 9.35 -11.45
CA MET A 157 -2.22 9.83 -10.57
C MET A 157 -2.93 11.06 -11.14
N LEU A 158 -2.20 12.02 -11.72
CA LEU A 158 -2.80 13.16 -12.43
C LEU A 158 -3.62 12.73 -13.64
N ALA A 159 -3.14 11.73 -14.39
CA ALA A 159 -3.89 11.17 -15.51
C ALA A 159 -5.16 10.44 -15.04
N ILE A 160 -5.10 9.67 -13.96
CA ILE A 160 -6.25 9.00 -13.35
C ILE A 160 -7.28 10.03 -12.86
N GLU A 161 -6.85 11.09 -12.18
CA GLU A 161 -7.73 12.15 -11.69
C GLU A 161 -8.48 12.83 -12.84
N ALA A 162 -7.79 13.13 -13.95
CA ALA A 162 -8.41 13.70 -15.13
C ALA A 162 -9.49 12.80 -15.75
N LEU A 163 -9.33 11.47 -15.63
CA LEU A 163 -10.31 10.49 -16.11
C LEU A 163 -11.54 10.36 -15.22
N ALA A 164 -11.44 10.68 -13.92
CA ALA A 164 -12.50 10.44 -12.95
C ALA A 164 -13.83 11.12 -13.32
N SER A 165 -13.77 12.33 -13.89
CA SER A 165 -14.96 13.10 -14.28
C SER A 165 -15.75 12.52 -15.46
N ILE A 166 -15.12 11.69 -16.30
CA ILE A 166 -15.71 11.11 -17.51
C ILE A 166 -15.85 9.59 -17.43
N TRP A 167 -15.49 8.99 -16.29
CA TRP A 167 -15.48 7.54 -16.14
C TRP A 167 -16.91 6.99 -16.06
N PRO A 168 -17.23 5.89 -16.77
CA PRO A 168 -18.62 5.40 -16.87
C PRO A 168 -19.10 4.58 -15.66
N ARG A 169 -18.24 4.36 -14.67
CA ARG A 169 -18.42 3.42 -13.54
C ARG A 169 -17.93 4.08 -12.23
N PRO A 170 -18.26 3.54 -11.04
CA PRO A 170 -17.73 4.11 -9.80
C PRO A 170 -16.22 3.85 -9.73
N ILE A 171 -15.45 4.88 -9.32
CA ILE A 171 -14.03 4.76 -9.01
C ILE A 171 -13.85 4.89 -7.50
N LEU A 172 -13.27 3.86 -6.89
CA LEU A 172 -12.90 3.85 -5.48
C LEU A 172 -11.49 4.42 -5.28
N ASN A 173 -11.27 4.98 -4.08
CA ASN A 173 -10.00 5.61 -3.70
C ASN A 173 -9.52 6.68 -4.71
N LEU A 174 -10.30 7.73 -4.95
CA LEU A 174 -9.90 8.78 -5.90
C LEU A 174 -8.54 9.42 -5.56
N PRO A 175 -7.72 9.81 -6.56
CA PRO A 175 -6.40 10.39 -6.33
C PRO A 175 -6.39 11.59 -5.38
N ALA A 176 -7.41 12.46 -5.46
CA ALA A 176 -7.57 13.58 -4.54
C ALA A 176 -7.56 13.18 -3.05
N ASN A 177 -8.13 12.02 -2.69
CA ASN A 177 -8.15 11.52 -1.31
C ASN A 177 -6.87 10.75 -0.96
N ILE A 178 -6.30 10.00 -1.92
CA ILE A 178 -5.01 9.31 -1.72
C ILE A 178 -3.90 10.33 -1.44
N GLY A 179 -3.91 11.48 -2.12
CA GLY A 179 -2.94 12.57 -1.90
C GLY A 179 -3.01 13.23 -0.52
N LEU A 180 -3.97 12.85 0.33
CA LEU A 180 -4.06 13.28 1.73
C LEU A 180 -3.29 12.35 2.69
N LEU A 181 -2.80 11.21 2.20
CA LEU A 181 -2.05 10.24 2.98
C LEU A 181 -0.58 10.62 3.16
N ASP A 182 -0.05 11.59 2.39
CA ASP A 182 1.31 12.11 2.60
C ASP A 182 1.48 12.61 4.04
N ARG A 183 2.64 12.40 4.64
CA ARG A 183 2.79 12.40 6.11
C ARG A 183 2.45 13.73 6.76
N ASP A 184 2.84 14.83 6.14
CA ASP A 184 2.54 16.19 6.60
C ASP A 184 1.04 16.51 6.50
N ARG A 185 0.39 16.10 5.41
CA ARG A 185 -1.05 16.24 5.18
C ARG A 185 -1.87 15.33 6.08
N LEU A 186 -1.42 14.10 6.31
CA LEU A 186 -2.07 13.13 7.19
C LEU A 186 -2.14 13.67 8.61
N TYR A 187 -1.05 14.27 9.11
CA TYR A 187 -1.06 15.00 10.37
C TYR A 187 -2.13 16.10 10.38
N GLN A 188 -2.17 16.96 9.36
CA GLN A 188 -3.17 18.03 9.29
C GLN A 188 -4.61 17.51 9.27
N ARG A 189 -4.85 16.35 8.66
CA ARG A 189 -6.18 15.71 8.62
C ARG A 189 -6.57 15.09 9.95
N LEU A 190 -5.65 14.38 10.61
CA LEU A 190 -5.95 13.58 11.79
C LEU A 190 -5.72 14.30 13.12
N ASN A 191 -4.99 15.41 13.13
CA ASN A 191 -4.75 16.17 14.35
C ASN A 191 -6.07 16.59 15.02
N GLY A 192 -6.10 16.54 16.35
CA GLY A 192 -7.27 16.87 17.17
C GLY A 192 -8.35 15.80 17.25
N ILE A 193 -8.16 14.61 16.68
CA ILE A 193 -9.05 13.46 16.94
C ILE A 193 -8.86 13.00 18.39
N ALA A 194 -9.95 12.96 19.17
CA ALA A 194 -9.90 12.49 20.55
C ALA A 194 -9.49 11.00 20.62
N GLY A 195 -8.52 10.69 21.49
CA GLY A 195 -7.99 9.34 21.65
C GLY A 195 -6.98 8.90 20.58
N LEU A 196 -6.61 9.79 19.66
CA LEU A 196 -5.60 9.57 18.63
C LEU A 196 -4.40 10.49 18.88
N GLU A 197 -3.20 9.92 18.82
CA GLU A 197 -1.95 10.67 18.82
C GLU A 197 -1.33 10.59 17.42
N ILE A 198 -1.05 11.73 16.82
CA ILE A 198 -0.25 11.83 15.60
C ILE A 198 0.72 13.02 15.79
N PRO A 199 2.04 12.80 15.84
CA PRO A 199 2.99 13.88 16.01
C PRO A 199 2.97 14.79 14.77
N ALA A 200 3.26 16.09 14.97
CA ALA A 200 3.37 16.96 13.81
C ALA A 200 4.45 16.43 12.87
N THR A 201 4.19 16.51 11.57
CA THR A 201 5.16 16.11 10.55
C THR A 201 5.35 17.26 9.58
N ALA A 202 6.61 17.57 9.29
CA ALA A 202 6.99 18.63 8.38
C ALA A 202 7.94 18.10 7.30
N ARG A 203 7.72 18.53 6.06
CA ARG A 203 8.69 18.40 4.96
C ARG A 203 9.65 19.59 5.03
N VAL A 204 10.95 19.31 5.11
CA VAL A 204 12.00 20.31 5.26
C VAL A 204 13.14 20.05 4.29
N THR A 205 13.78 21.11 3.82
CA THR A 205 14.95 21.02 2.95
C THR A 205 16.24 20.79 3.75
N THR A 206 17.27 20.25 3.09
CA THR A 206 18.62 20.13 3.67
C THR A 206 19.15 21.48 4.17
N ASN A 207 18.86 22.57 3.47
CA ASN A 207 19.24 23.92 3.88
C ASN A 207 18.57 24.32 5.21
N GLN A 208 17.27 24.11 5.36
CA GLN A 208 16.58 24.37 6.63
C GLN A 208 17.15 23.53 7.77
N LEU A 209 17.53 22.27 7.52
CA LEU A 209 18.18 21.43 8.52
C LEU A 209 19.58 21.95 8.90
N HIS A 210 20.34 22.51 7.96
CA HIS A 210 21.59 23.20 8.27
C HIS A 210 21.37 24.49 9.07
N ASP A 211 20.29 25.22 8.80
CA ASP A 211 19.93 26.42 9.56
C ASP A 211 19.62 26.10 11.03
N LEU A 212 18.99 24.93 11.30
CA LEU A 212 18.78 24.42 12.67
C LEU A 212 20.11 24.15 13.42
N ILE A 213 21.19 23.83 12.69
CA ILE A 213 22.50 23.49 13.28
C ILE A 213 23.34 24.75 13.51
N SER A 214 23.32 25.71 12.57
CA SER A 214 24.33 26.78 12.52
C SER A 214 23.78 28.20 12.53
N ASN A 215 22.51 28.42 12.17
CA ASN A 215 21.96 29.76 11.94
C ASN A 215 20.88 30.17 12.94
N GLY A 216 20.71 29.40 14.02
CA GLY A 216 19.82 29.75 15.14
C GLY A 216 18.32 29.56 14.84
N LEU A 217 17.97 28.90 13.72
CA LEU A 217 16.60 28.45 13.47
C LEU A 217 16.20 27.46 14.57
N SER A 218 15.05 27.68 15.20
CA SER A 218 14.53 26.75 16.21
C SER A 218 13.81 25.60 15.53
N LEU A 219 13.86 24.40 16.14
CA LEU A 219 13.06 23.27 15.66
C LEU A 219 11.56 23.61 15.60
N ARG A 220 11.09 24.50 16.48
CA ARG A 220 9.70 24.98 16.49
C ARG A 220 9.33 25.88 15.32
N ASP A 221 10.31 26.46 14.63
CA ASP A 221 10.08 27.31 13.46
C ASP A 221 9.71 26.46 12.23
N VAL A 222 10.07 25.18 12.23
CA VAL A 222 9.81 24.24 11.13
C VAL A 222 8.87 23.09 11.52
N LEU A 223 8.68 22.84 12.82
CA LEU A 223 7.86 21.74 13.34
C LEU A 223 7.02 22.21 14.54
N ALA A 224 5.69 22.16 14.41
CA ALA A 224 4.77 22.78 15.37
C ALA A 224 4.94 22.28 16.83
N ASP A 225 5.15 20.97 17.01
CA ASP A 225 5.44 20.34 18.31
C ASP A 225 6.93 20.02 18.49
N GLY A 226 7.78 20.79 17.80
CA GLY A 226 9.21 20.57 17.66
C GLY A 226 9.94 20.37 18.98
N ALA A 227 10.36 19.13 19.22
CA ALA A 227 11.20 18.72 20.33
C ALA A 227 12.10 17.56 19.91
N PHE A 228 13.33 17.56 20.40
CA PHE A 228 14.21 16.41 20.30
C PHE A 228 13.84 15.33 21.36
N PRO A 229 14.10 14.03 21.10
CA PRO A 229 14.60 13.50 19.84
C PRO A 229 13.58 13.59 18.71
N ILE A 230 14.05 13.80 17.48
CA ILE A 230 13.22 13.75 16.26
C ILE A 230 13.44 12.44 15.52
N ILE A 231 12.45 12.02 14.75
CA ILE A 231 12.59 11.06 13.66
C ILE A 231 12.80 11.86 12.38
N ILE A 232 13.79 11.47 11.57
CA ILE A 232 14.09 12.05 10.27
C ILE A 232 14.11 10.96 9.19
N ARG A 233 13.54 11.24 8.02
CA ARG A 233 13.50 10.33 6.88
C ARG A 233 13.65 11.11 5.57
N PRO A 234 14.46 10.64 4.60
CA PRO A 234 14.45 11.23 3.26
C PRO A 234 13.09 11.10 2.58
N VAL A 235 12.66 12.11 1.84
CA VAL A 235 11.45 12.04 1.02
C VAL A 235 11.62 10.96 -0.06
N GLY A 236 10.56 10.20 -0.33
CA GLY A 236 10.58 9.12 -1.34
C GLY A 236 11.33 7.85 -0.92
N SER A 237 11.87 7.78 0.30
CA SER A 237 12.49 6.55 0.76
C SER A 237 11.43 5.52 1.18
N HIS A 238 11.71 4.23 1.00
CA HIS A 238 10.88 3.09 1.41
C HIS A 238 11.66 2.18 2.38
N ALA A 239 10.96 1.21 3.00
CA ALA A 239 11.59 0.19 3.87
C ALA A 239 12.49 0.75 5.00
N GLY A 240 12.29 2.01 5.40
CA GLY A 240 13.06 2.66 6.46
C GLY A 240 14.46 3.08 6.02
N PHE A 241 14.76 3.09 4.73
CA PHE A 241 16.00 3.61 4.21
C PHE A 241 16.18 5.07 4.63
N GLY A 242 17.32 5.36 5.25
CA GLY A 242 17.62 6.68 5.80
C GLY A 242 16.81 7.11 7.02
N LEU A 243 15.83 6.32 7.49
CA LEU A 243 15.06 6.64 8.69
C LEU A 243 15.95 6.52 9.93
N ALA A 244 16.09 7.62 10.68
CA ALA A 244 16.90 7.70 11.89
C ALA A 244 16.18 8.45 13.02
N LYS A 245 16.56 8.14 14.26
CA LYS A 245 16.22 8.93 15.45
C LYS A 245 17.42 9.81 15.79
N VAL A 246 17.20 11.12 15.82
CA VAL A 246 18.22 12.15 16.03
C VAL A 246 17.99 12.80 17.38
N ALA A 247 18.99 12.72 18.26
CA ALA A 247 18.87 13.11 19.66
C ALA A 247 18.99 14.63 19.90
N ASP A 248 19.72 15.34 19.04
CA ASP A 248 20.03 16.76 19.18
C ASP A 248 20.62 17.31 17.86
N CYS A 249 20.98 18.60 17.84
CA CYS A 249 21.59 19.25 16.67
C CYS A 249 22.95 18.64 16.27
N GLN A 250 23.72 18.09 17.21
CA GLN A 250 25.00 17.46 16.90
C GLN A 250 24.80 16.13 16.19
N ALA A 251 23.84 15.33 16.64
CA ALA A 251 23.40 14.12 15.95
C ALA A 251 22.81 14.44 14.56
N LEU A 252 22.07 15.55 14.42
CA LEU A 252 21.54 16.00 13.13
C LEU A 252 22.68 16.32 12.15
N LYS A 253 23.70 17.05 12.60
CA LYS A 253 24.89 17.35 11.80
C LYS A 253 25.57 16.07 11.30
N ASN A 254 25.74 15.09 12.19
CA ASN A 254 26.38 13.81 11.83
C ASN A 254 25.52 13.01 10.84
N TYR A 255 24.20 13.03 11.00
CA TYR A 255 23.27 12.38 10.08
C TYR A 255 23.37 12.98 8.67
N LEU A 256 23.35 14.31 8.56
CA LEU A 256 23.42 15.01 7.27
C LEU A 256 24.76 14.83 6.55
N ALA A 257 25.86 14.64 7.27
CA ALA A 257 27.17 14.43 6.66
C ALA A 257 27.28 13.14 5.82
N ALA A 258 26.33 12.21 5.98
CA ALA A 258 26.28 10.95 5.26
C ALA A 258 25.10 10.87 4.28
N ARG A 259 24.54 12.03 3.88
CA ARG A 259 23.28 12.15 3.13
C ARG A 259 23.38 13.22 2.05
N ASP A 260 22.86 12.90 0.87
CA ASP A 260 22.83 13.78 -0.30
C ASP A 260 21.38 14.13 -0.71
N GLU A 261 20.38 13.58 -0.01
CA GLU A 261 18.97 13.85 -0.28
C GLU A 261 18.62 15.32 0.00
N ALA A 262 17.77 15.91 -0.85
CA ALA A 262 17.47 17.35 -0.81
C ALA A 262 16.36 17.73 0.19
N GLU A 263 15.50 16.77 0.53
CA GLU A 263 14.33 16.97 1.37
C GLU A 263 14.10 15.79 2.31
N PHE A 264 13.60 16.10 3.49
CA PHE A 264 13.34 15.15 4.55
C PHE A 264 11.97 15.41 5.18
N PHE A 265 11.32 14.35 5.65
CA PHE A 265 10.27 14.46 6.64
C PHE A 265 10.88 14.40 8.04
N ILE A 266 10.45 15.32 8.91
CA ILE A 266 10.77 15.33 10.34
C ILE A 266 9.51 15.29 11.19
N SER A 267 9.59 14.60 12.33
CA SER A 267 8.55 14.54 13.36
C SER A 267 9.23 14.37 14.72
N ARG A 268 8.61 14.79 15.82
CA ARG A 268 9.09 14.38 17.15
C ARG A 268 9.03 12.85 17.27
N PHE A 269 9.97 12.27 18.00
CA PHE A 269 9.90 10.87 18.41
C PHE A 269 8.86 10.72 19.52
N VAL A 270 7.98 9.74 19.39
CA VAL A 270 7.03 9.34 20.45
C VAL A 270 7.48 7.99 20.99
N ASP A 271 7.77 7.93 22.28
CA ASP A 271 8.11 6.66 22.93
C ASP A 271 6.82 5.88 23.21
N TYR A 272 6.61 4.83 22.42
CA TYR A 272 5.45 3.93 22.51
C TYR A 272 5.83 2.54 23.04
N SER A 273 6.99 2.40 23.70
CA SER A 273 7.32 1.14 24.35
C SER A 273 6.24 0.79 25.38
N SER A 274 5.84 -0.47 25.42
CA SER A 274 4.93 -0.96 26.45
C SER A 274 5.67 -1.17 27.77
N ALA A 275 4.96 -1.66 28.80
CA ALA A 275 5.50 -1.84 30.15
C ALA A 275 6.68 -2.83 30.23
N ASP A 276 6.79 -3.74 29.27
CA ASP A 276 7.90 -4.69 29.13
C ASP A 276 9.14 -4.09 28.43
N GLY A 277 9.06 -2.83 27.99
CA GLY A 277 10.14 -2.16 27.25
C GLY A 277 10.13 -2.44 25.74
N ASN A 278 9.30 -3.36 25.25
CA ASN A 278 9.19 -3.68 23.83
C ASN A 278 8.25 -2.73 23.10
N PHE A 279 8.43 -2.65 21.79
CA PHE A 279 7.62 -1.84 20.88
C PHE A 279 6.66 -2.73 20.10
N ARG A 280 5.37 -2.39 20.14
CA ARG A 280 4.30 -3.09 19.40
C ARG A 280 3.82 -2.20 18.27
N LYS A 281 4.03 -2.66 17.03
CA LYS A 281 3.49 -2.04 15.83
C LYS A 281 2.35 -2.89 15.31
N TYR A 282 1.20 -2.28 15.10
CA TYR A 282 0.04 -2.89 14.48
C TYR A 282 -0.09 -2.37 13.05
N ARG A 283 -0.41 -3.26 12.11
CA ARG A 283 -1.02 -2.88 10.85
C ARG A 283 -2.50 -3.23 10.91
N ILE A 284 -3.34 -2.24 10.68
CA ILE A 284 -4.77 -2.42 10.49
C ILE A 284 -5.15 -1.99 9.07
N VAL A 285 -6.23 -2.54 8.54
CA VAL A 285 -6.85 -2.04 7.29
C VAL A 285 -8.23 -1.52 7.59
N ILE A 286 -8.57 -0.36 7.02
CA ILE A 286 -9.92 0.19 7.04
C ILE A 286 -10.54 -0.12 5.69
N ILE A 287 -11.68 -0.80 5.72
CA ILE A 287 -12.42 -1.25 4.54
C ILE A 287 -13.86 -0.79 4.71
N ASP A 288 -14.32 0.11 3.85
CA ASP A 288 -15.65 0.75 3.92
C ASP A 288 -15.94 1.29 5.33
N GLY A 289 -14.96 2.02 5.88
CA GLY A 289 -15.02 2.63 7.22
C GLY A 289 -14.86 1.66 8.40
N ARG A 290 -14.66 0.36 8.17
CA ARG A 290 -14.52 -0.65 9.22
C ARG A 290 -13.06 -1.10 9.37
N PRO A 291 -12.49 -1.10 10.59
CA PRO A 291 -11.13 -1.55 10.82
C PRO A 291 -11.03 -3.08 10.91
N PHE A 292 -9.90 -3.65 10.49
CA PHE A 292 -9.55 -5.06 10.59
C PHE A 292 -8.07 -5.22 10.96
N ALA A 293 -7.73 -6.18 11.83
CA ALA A 293 -6.33 -6.54 12.10
C ALA A 293 -5.67 -7.19 10.89
N CYS A 294 -4.53 -6.64 10.45
CA CYS A 294 -3.68 -7.25 9.42
C CYS A 294 -2.50 -8.00 10.04
N HIS A 295 -1.67 -7.35 10.85
CA HIS A 295 -0.59 -8.00 11.60
C HIS A 295 -0.17 -7.19 12.82
N MET A 296 0.56 -7.83 13.74
CA MET A 296 1.30 -7.17 14.82
C MET A 296 2.75 -7.61 14.78
N ALA A 297 3.67 -6.67 14.92
CA ALA A 297 5.10 -6.91 15.08
C ALA A 297 5.57 -6.41 16.44
N ILE A 298 6.43 -7.18 17.11
CA ILE A 298 7.02 -6.86 18.42
C ILE A 298 8.53 -6.86 18.29
N ALA A 299 9.19 -5.79 18.71
CA ALA A 299 10.66 -5.73 18.74
C ALA A 299 11.18 -4.96 19.96
N GLU A 300 12.44 -5.18 20.30
CA GLU A 300 13.15 -4.45 21.35
C GLU A 300 13.51 -3.01 20.92
N GLU A 301 13.56 -2.76 19.60
CA GLU A 301 13.85 -1.45 19.04
C GLU A 301 12.59 -0.77 18.45
N TRP A 302 12.55 0.55 18.53
CA TRP A 302 11.41 1.37 18.09
C TRP A 302 11.17 1.34 16.57
N LYS A 303 12.19 1.01 15.76
CA LYS A 303 12.05 0.95 14.30
C LYS A 303 11.51 -0.42 13.92
N VAL A 304 10.24 -0.66 14.23
CA VAL A 304 9.61 -1.96 14.03
C VAL A 304 9.20 -2.14 12.56
N TRP A 305 9.76 -3.18 11.93
CA TRP A 305 9.31 -3.71 10.65
C TRP A 305 9.01 -5.18 10.87
N TYR A 306 7.95 -5.71 10.25
CA TYR A 306 7.59 -7.11 10.45
C TYR A 306 8.76 -8.08 10.12
N LEU A 307 9.55 -7.74 9.09
CA LEU A 307 10.76 -8.48 8.70
C LEU A 307 11.92 -8.36 9.70
N ASN A 308 11.98 -7.29 10.50
CA ASN A 308 13.05 -7.04 11.47
C ASN A 308 12.65 -7.43 12.90
N ALA A 309 11.40 -7.85 13.12
CA ALA A 309 10.85 -8.18 14.44
C ALA A 309 11.07 -9.65 14.83
N ASP A 310 11.68 -10.46 13.96
CA ASP A 310 11.95 -11.89 14.17
C ASP A 310 10.75 -12.69 14.70
N MET A 311 9.54 -12.30 14.27
CA MET A 311 8.28 -12.92 14.69
C MET A 311 8.29 -14.44 14.46
N ALA A 312 8.91 -14.90 13.37
CA ALA A 312 9.01 -16.33 13.03
C ALA A 312 9.83 -17.13 14.06
N LEU A 313 10.74 -16.49 14.79
CA LEU A 313 11.62 -17.14 15.77
C LEU A 313 11.05 -17.08 17.20
N SER A 314 10.19 -16.11 17.50
CA SER A 314 9.63 -15.89 18.84
C SER A 314 8.20 -16.45 19.02
N VAL A 315 8.07 -17.60 19.68
CA VAL A 315 6.75 -18.17 20.05
C VAL A 315 5.92 -17.23 20.93
N PRO A 316 6.49 -16.54 21.94
CA PRO A 316 5.74 -15.55 22.72
C PRO A 316 5.18 -14.42 21.85
N HIS A 317 5.96 -13.86 20.92
CA HIS A 317 5.48 -12.78 20.05
C HIS A 317 4.34 -13.25 19.14
N ARG A 318 4.46 -14.48 18.58
CA ARG A 318 3.37 -15.05 17.76
C ARG A 318 2.12 -15.35 18.56
N THR A 319 2.26 -15.76 19.82
CA THR A 319 1.12 -15.95 20.73
C THR A 319 0.41 -14.63 20.96
N GLU A 320 1.16 -13.55 21.17
CA GLU A 320 0.59 -12.22 21.37
C GLU A 320 -0.11 -11.70 20.11
N GLU A 321 0.51 -11.86 18.92
CA GLU A 321 -0.13 -11.53 17.63
C GLU A 321 -1.41 -12.34 17.40
N ALA A 322 -1.39 -13.63 17.73
CA ALA A 322 -2.58 -14.48 17.65
C ALA A 322 -3.71 -13.96 18.54
N MET A 323 -3.41 -13.57 19.78
CA MET A 323 -4.39 -13.01 20.71
C MET A 323 -4.93 -11.66 20.23
N PHE A 324 -4.06 -10.79 19.72
CA PHE A 324 -4.46 -9.53 19.09
C PHE A 324 -5.45 -9.76 17.95
N MET A 325 -5.16 -10.68 17.02
CA MET A 325 -6.06 -10.98 15.91
C MET A 325 -7.38 -11.62 16.36
N LEU A 326 -7.32 -12.52 17.35
CA LEU A 326 -8.50 -13.19 17.89
C LEU A 326 -9.46 -12.22 18.57
N GLN A 327 -8.93 -11.28 19.36
CA GLN A 327 -9.70 -10.37 20.20
C GLN A 327 -9.89 -8.98 19.59
N PHE A 328 -9.39 -8.74 18.36
CA PHE A 328 -9.36 -7.42 17.73
C PHE A 328 -10.72 -6.70 17.80
N ASP A 329 -11.78 -7.39 17.40
CA ASP A 329 -13.14 -6.85 17.30
C ASP A 329 -13.79 -6.60 18.69
N GLN A 330 -13.30 -7.26 19.75
CA GLN A 330 -13.84 -7.15 21.10
C GLN A 330 -13.04 -6.21 22.00
N GLU A 331 -11.74 -6.03 21.72
CA GLU A 331 -10.83 -5.28 22.56
C GLU A 331 -10.23 -4.08 21.84
N PHE A 332 -9.32 -4.29 20.87
CA PHE A 332 -8.58 -3.20 20.23
C PHE A 332 -9.51 -2.23 19.48
N ALA A 333 -10.39 -2.75 18.64
CA ALA A 333 -11.33 -1.95 17.86
C ALA A 333 -12.37 -1.24 18.75
N VAL A 334 -12.77 -1.85 19.87
CA VAL A 334 -13.70 -1.25 20.83
C VAL A 334 -13.04 -0.11 21.59
N ARG A 335 -11.83 -0.35 22.12
CA ARG A 335 -11.03 0.62 22.87
C ARG A 335 -10.76 1.87 22.05
N HIS A 336 -10.43 1.70 20.77
CA HIS A 336 -10.10 2.80 19.85
C HIS A 336 -11.27 3.22 18.95
N SER A 337 -12.49 2.77 19.23
CA SER A 337 -13.65 2.90 18.32
C SER A 337 -13.91 4.33 17.86
N SER A 338 -13.90 5.30 18.77
CA SER A 338 -14.11 6.72 18.44
C SER A 338 -13.01 7.27 17.53
N ALA A 339 -11.74 6.97 17.85
CA ALA A 339 -10.59 7.42 17.08
C ALA A 339 -10.57 6.78 15.68
N LEU A 340 -10.80 5.46 15.59
CA LEU A 340 -10.83 4.71 14.33
C LEU A 340 -11.97 5.18 13.43
N LYS A 341 -13.17 5.43 13.99
CA LYS A 341 -14.32 5.91 13.21
C LYS A 341 -14.08 7.31 12.64
N GLU A 342 -13.59 8.23 13.47
CA GLU A 342 -13.30 9.60 13.03
C GLU A 342 -12.13 9.63 12.03
N MET A 343 -11.08 8.82 12.26
CA MET A 343 -9.96 8.68 11.33
C MET A 343 -10.43 8.13 9.98
N ALA A 344 -11.23 7.06 9.97
CA ALA A 344 -11.80 6.52 8.74
C ALA A 344 -12.63 7.56 7.98
N PHE A 345 -13.46 8.33 8.70
CA PHE A 345 -14.27 9.39 8.12
C PHE A 345 -13.41 10.51 7.50
N ARG A 346 -12.36 10.98 8.20
CA ARG A 346 -11.49 12.06 7.70
C ARG A 346 -10.55 11.63 6.59
N ILE A 347 -10.13 10.37 6.55
CA ILE A 347 -9.33 9.80 5.45
C ILE A 347 -10.20 9.65 4.20
N GLY A 348 -11.44 9.17 4.35
CA GLY A 348 -12.40 9.14 3.25
C GLY A 348 -12.01 8.21 2.09
N LEU A 349 -11.23 7.16 2.38
CA LEU A 349 -10.88 6.10 1.42
C LEU A 349 -11.70 4.84 1.69
N ASP A 350 -12.05 4.13 0.61
CA ASP A 350 -12.75 2.85 0.67
C ASP A 350 -11.84 1.75 1.23
N TYR A 351 -10.57 1.76 0.86
CA TYR A 351 -9.53 0.84 1.33
C TYR A 351 -8.26 1.61 1.69
N VAL A 352 -7.79 1.49 2.93
CA VAL A 352 -6.52 2.09 3.37
C VAL A 352 -5.92 1.25 4.50
N ALA A 353 -4.61 1.05 4.47
CA ALA A 353 -3.87 0.46 5.58
C ALA A 353 -3.28 1.54 6.47
N ILE A 354 -3.24 1.28 7.77
CA ILE A 354 -2.71 2.17 8.79
C ILE A 354 -1.70 1.39 9.61
N ASP A 355 -0.50 1.95 9.74
CA ASP A 355 0.48 1.48 10.70
C ASP A 355 0.42 2.35 11.95
N CYS A 356 0.20 1.70 13.09
CA CYS A 356 -0.05 2.36 14.36
C CYS A 356 0.55 1.60 15.55
N ALA A 357 0.46 2.21 16.72
CA ALA A 357 0.80 1.64 18.02
C ALA A 357 -0.20 2.12 19.08
N GLU A 358 -0.11 1.56 20.28
CA GLU A 358 -0.70 2.18 21.47
C GLU A 358 0.40 2.96 22.17
N SER A 359 0.20 4.26 22.39
CA SER A 359 1.16 5.05 23.14
C SER A 359 1.06 4.75 24.64
N ARG A 360 2.02 5.23 25.43
CA ARG A 360 2.07 4.99 26.88
C ARG A 360 0.86 5.51 27.66
N ASN A 361 0.12 6.48 27.10
CA ASN A 361 -1.12 7.00 27.70
C ASN A 361 -2.38 6.27 27.20
N GLY A 362 -2.23 5.25 26.34
CA GLY A 362 -3.33 4.46 25.79
C GLY A 362 -3.99 5.07 24.56
N ALA A 363 -3.46 6.15 23.97
CA ALA A 363 -3.95 6.68 22.70
C ALA A 363 -3.50 5.82 21.51
N LEU A 364 -4.30 5.84 20.43
CA LEU A 364 -3.91 5.25 19.15
C LEU A 364 -2.87 6.16 18.49
N LEU A 365 -1.61 5.74 18.49
CA LEU A 365 -0.51 6.45 17.86
C LEU A 365 -0.42 6.05 16.38
N VAL A 366 -0.61 7.00 15.45
CA VAL A 366 -0.55 6.75 14.00
C VAL A 366 0.83 7.12 13.45
N PHE A 367 1.45 6.21 12.69
CA PHE A 367 2.74 6.42 12.04
C PHE A 367 2.61 6.77 10.56
N GLU A 368 1.76 6.04 9.85
CA GLU A 368 1.52 6.20 8.41
C GLU A 368 0.18 5.60 8.03
N ALA A 369 -0.34 6.09 6.90
CA ALA A 369 -1.49 5.53 6.20
C ALA A 369 -1.10 5.38 4.74
N ASP A 370 -1.49 4.27 4.10
CA ASP A 370 -1.15 3.98 2.71
C ASP A 370 -2.24 3.12 2.07
N ASN A 371 -2.65 3.44 0.85
CA ASN A 371 -3.56 2.60 0.09
C ASN A 371 -2.86 1.39 -0.53
N ALA A 372 -1.54 1.45 -0.75
CA ALA A 372 -0.75 0.42 -1.44
C ALA A 372 -0.08 -0.61 -0.52
N ALA A 373 -0.38 -0.62 0.78
CA ALA A 373 0.17 -1.62 1.68
C ALA A 373 -0.24 -3.04 1.26
N ILE A 374 0.75 -3.93 1.20
CA ILE A 374 0.56 -5.34 0.82
C ILE A 374 -0.13 -6.09 1.97
N VAL A 375 -1.24 -6.75 1.64
CA VAL A 375 -1.96 -7.68 2.51
C VAL A 375 -2.13 -9.00 1.75
N HIS A 376 -1.73 -10.10 2.38
CA HIS A 376 -1.64 -11.42 1.74
C HIS A 376 -1.81 -12.55 2.77
N ASP A 377 -2.03 -13.77 2.28
CA ASP A 377 -2.15 -15.00 3.07
C ASP A 377 -1.03 -16.00 2.74
N MET A 378 0.18 -15.48 2.55
CA MET A 378 1.37 -16.29 2.17
C MET A 378 2.27 -16.63 3.36
N ASP A 379 1.94 -16.15 4.55
CA ASP A 379 2.68 -16.51 5.76
C ASP A 379 2.48 -18.01 6.05
N PRO A 380 3.57 -18.78 6.32
CA PRO A 380 3.48 -20.23 6.42
C PRO A 380 2.58 -20.65 7.60
N PRO A 381 1.48 -21.40 7.37
CA PRO A 381 0.56 -21.80 8.44
C PRO A 381 1.20 -22.67 9.52
N SER A 382 2.32 -23.34 9.21
CA SER A 382 3.13 -24.08 10.19
C SER A 382 3.79 -23.17 11.24
N VAL A 383 4.01 -21.89 10.91
CA VAL A 383 4.57 -20.88 11.82
C VAL A 383 3.48 -19.95 12.36
N TYR A 384 2.51 -19.58 11.51
CA TYR A 384 1.44 -18.62 11.79
C TYR A 384 0.04 -19.23 11.57
N PRO A 385 -0.37 -20.24 12.35
CA PRO A 385 -1.61 -20.99 12.10
C PRO A 385 -2.90 -20.16 12.20
N TYR A 386 -2.85 -18.99 12.84
CA TYR A 386 -3.99 -18.10 13.03
C TYR A 386 -4.19 -17.09 11.88
N LYS A 387 -3.17 -16.84 11.04
CA LYS A 387 -3.22 -15.81 9.99
C LYS A 387 -4.19 -16.13 8.87
N PRO A 388 -4.29 -17.37 8.34
CA PRO A 388 -5.18 -17.65 7.22
C PRO A 388 -6.64 -17.27 7.50
N ALA A 389 -7.16 -17.68 8.66
CA ALA A 389 -8.53 -17.33 9.04
C ALA A 389 -8.74 -15.81 9.16
N GLN A 390 -7.75 -15.07 9.65
CA GLN A 390 -7.82 -13.62 9.76
C GLN A 390 -7.71 -12.93 8.39
N MET A 391 -6.82 -13.36 7.50
CA MET A 391 -6.67 -12.78 6.15
C MET A 391 -7.93 -12.99 5.31
N GLN A 392 -8.57 -14.17 5.44
CA GLN A 392 -9.84 -14.44 4.78
C GLN A 392 -10.97 -13.51 5.24
N LYS A 393 -10.96 -12.99 6.49
CA LYS A 393 -11.91 -11.94 6.91
C LYS A 393 -11.69 -10.65 6.15
N ILE A 394 -10.43 -10.24 5.97
CA ILE A 394 -10.04 -9.04 5.20
C ILE A 394 -10.46 -9.21 3.74
N PHE A 395 -10.13 -10.33 3.10
CA PHE A 395 -10.44 -10.57 1.68
C PHE A 395 -11.95 -10.51 1.44
N LYS A 396 -12.74 -11.18 2.28
CA LYS A 396 -14.21 -11.11 2.22
C LYS A 396 -14.75 -9.70 2.43
N ALA A 397 -14.13 -8.90 3.30
CA ALA A 397 -14.53 -7.52 3.51
C ALA A 397 -14.27 -6.65 2.27
N VAL A 398 -13.12 -6.79 1.61
CA VAL A 398 -12.79 -6.10 0.35
C VAL A 398 -13.77 -6.51 -0.76
N GLN A 399 -13.99 -7.82 -0.93
CA GLN A 399 -14.94 -8.35 -1.91
C GLN A 399 -16.35 -7.81 -1.66
N ALA A 400 -16.83 -7.83 -0.41
CA ALA A 400 -18.14 -7.28 -0.07
C ALA A 400 -18.24 -5.76 -0.31
N MET A 401 -17.16 -5.00 -0.05
CA MET A 401 -17.10 -3.57 -0.36
C MET A 401 -17.23 -3.31 -1.86
N LEU A 402 -16.45 -4.02 -2.69
CA LEU A 402 -16.51 -3.89 -4.15
C LEU A 402 -17.91 -4.18 -4.69
N ALA A 403 -18.54 -5.27 -4.22
CA ALA A 403 -19.90 -5.64 -4.61
C ALA A 403 -20.94 -4.57 -4.19
N ARG A 404 -20.83 -4.02 -2.97
CA ARG A 404 -21.73 -2.94 -2.50
C ARG A 404 -21.62 -1.69 -3.36
N ARG A 405 -20.39 -1.26 -3.67
CA ARG A 405 -20.13 -0.04 -4.46
C ARG A 405 -20.64 -0.17 -5.89
N ALA A 406 -20.42 -1.32 -6.51
CA ALA A 406 -20.98 -1.63 -7.82
C ALA A 406 -22.52 -1.59 -7.82
N GLY A 407 -23.16 -2.22 -6.82
CA GLY A 407 -24.62 -2.25 -6.71
C GLY A 407 -25.24 -0.88 -6.44
N GLN A 408 -24.64 -0.06 -5.57
CA GLN A 408 -25.10 1.31 -5.28
C GLN A 408 -25.11 2.17 -6.55
N TRP A 409 -24.03 2.14 -7.33
CA TRP A 409 -23.94 2.88 -8.58
C TRP A 409 -25.02 2.49 -9.60
N GLN A 410 -25.33 1.20 -9.71
CA GLN A 410 -26.38 0.74 -10.62
C GLN A 410 -27.76 1.27 -10.24
N VAL A 411 -28.03 1.46 -8.94
CA VAL A 411 -29.27 2.09 -8.46
C VAL A 411 -29.27 3.59 -8.72
N ASP A 412 -28.15 4.29 -8.46
CA ASP A 412 -28.05 5.74 -8.64
C ASP A 412 -28.05 6.17 -10.12
N ALA A 413 -27.61 5.28 -11.01
CA ALA A 413 -27.55 5.52 -12.46
C ALA A 413 -28.84 5.12 -13.22
N ALA A 414 -29.76 4.40 -12.58
CA ALA A 414 -31.05 3.98 -13.13
C ALA A 414 -32.14 5.03 -12.87
#